data_AF-K1TFC2-F1
#
_entry.id   AF-K1TFC2-F1
#
_cell.length_a   1.000
_cell.length_b   1.000
_cell.length_c   1.000
_cell.angle_alpha   90.00
_cell.angle_beta   90.00
_cell.angle_gamma   90.00
#
_symmetry.space_group_name_H-M   'P 1'
#
loop_
_entity.id
_entity.type
_entity.pdbx_description
1 polymer ?
#
loop_
_entity_poly.entity_id
_entity_poly.type
_entity_poly.pdbx_seq_one_letter_code
_entity_poly.pdbx_strand_id
1 'polypeptide(L)'
;MRKLLVLLLFLPLMATAKIPVEEDIIRQTLDSESPYYYPNLMLRYQSGDDSMTEEDYHYLYYGYAYQDAYKPLNANSDMDKAILIAQTVDFENPTHESLEKLIAAVNDALVQDPFSPKLLNLLAFAYGALGDSKNEQINYNRMNSILATIE
;
A
#
# COMPACT_ATOMS: atom_id res chain seq x y z
N MET A 1 17.33 -35.79 -39.18
CA MET A 1 16.62 -34.59 -39.68
C MET A 1 15.67 -34.11 -38.60
N ARG A 2 15.64 -32.79 -38.38
CA ARG A 2 14.70 -31.99 -37.58
C ARG A 2 14.63 -32.22 -36.06
N LYS A 3 15.41 -31.36 -35.40
CA LYS A 3 15.20 -30.81 -34.06
C LYS A 3 13.76 -30.30 -33.91
N LEU A 4 13.10 -30.60 -32.79
CA LEU A 4 12.07 -29.73 -32.23
C LEU A 4 12.42 -29.48 -30.77
N LEU A 5 13.15 -28.39 -30.56
CA LEU A 5 13.40 -27.79 -29.27
C LEU A 5 12.19 -26.89 -28.99
N VAL A 6 11.27 -27.32 -28.13
CA VAL A 6 10.17 -26.45 -27.66
C VAL A 6 10.75 -25.58 -26.56
N LEU A 7 11.22 -24.39 -26.93
CA LEU A 7 11.58 -23.34 -25.98
C LEU A 7 10.30 -22.63 -25.56
N LEU A 8 9.72 -23.03 -24.42
CA LEU A 8 8.69 -22.24 -23.73
C LEU A 8 9.37 -20.98 -23.20
N LEU A 9 9.22 -19.88 -23.95
CA LEU A 9 9.55 -18.54 -23.48
C LEU A 9 8.59 -18.19 -22.33
N PHE A 10 9.05 -18.38 -21.09
CA PHE A 10 8.53 -17.59 -19.97
C PHE A 10 9.01 -16.15 -20.19
N LEU A 11 8.29 -15.40 -21.02
CA LEU A 11 8.43 -13.96 -21.01
C LEU A 11 8.05 -13.51 -19.59
N PRO A 12 8.94 -12.84 -18.84
CA PRO A 12 8.49 -12.17 -17.63
C PRO A 12 7.38 -11.22 -18.07
N LEU A 13 6.18 -11.40 -17.49
CA LEU A 13 5.16 -10.39 -17.55
C LEU A 13 5.75 -9.23 -16.74
N MET A 14 6.45 -8.32 -17.42
CA MET A 14 6.82 -7.05 -16.81
C MET A 14 5.48 -6.37 -16.53
N ALA A 15 5.04 -6.42 -15.26
CA ALA A 15 3.96 -5.60 -14.77
C ALA A 15 4.44 -4.15 -14.95
N THR A 16 4.09 -3.56 -16.09
CA THR A 16 4.28 -2.14 -16.32
C THR A 16 3.13 -1.44 -15.59
N ALA A 17 3.42 -0.43 -14.77
CA ALA A 17 2.36 0.38 -14.19
C ALA A 17 1.43 0.85 -15.31
N LYS A 18 0.14 0.55 -15.16
CA LYS A 18 -0.90 0.95 -16.11
C LYS A 18 -1.02 2.47 -16.03
N ILE A 19 -0.82 3.16 -17.15
CA ILE A 19 -0.98 4.62 -17.23
C ILE A 19 -2.43 4.96 -16.86
N PRO A 20 -2.66 5.81 -15.84
CA PRO A 20 -4.01 6.18 -15.43
C PRO A 20 -4.68 7.05 -16.49
N VAL A 21 -5.91 6.69 -16.84
CA VAL A 21 -6.78 7.51 -17.69
C VAL A 21 -7.86 8.10 -16.78
N GLU A 22 -7.82 9.41 -16.56
CA GLU A 22 -8.68 10.12 -15.60
C GLU A 22 -10.17 9.79 -15.75
N GLU A 23 -10.72 9.83 -16.97
CA GLU A 23 -12.13 9.52 -17.21
C GLU A 23 -12.48 8.08 -16.80
N ASP A 24 -11.56 7.12 -17.03
CA ASP A 24 -11.75 5.74 -16.61
C ASP A 24 -11.68 5.61 -15.08
N ILE A 25 -10.71 6.25 -14.44
CA ILE A 25 -10.60 6.27 -12.97
C ILE A 25 -11.88 6.80 -12.34
N ILE A 26 -12.36 7.98 -12.77
CA ILE A 26 -13.58 8.59 -12.23
C ILE A 26 -14.78 7.66 -12.43
N ARG A 27 -14.96 7.15 -13.65
CA ARG A 27 -16.07 6.25 -13.99
C ARG A 27 -16.08 4.99 -13.12
N GLN A 28 -14.93 4.35 -12.95
CA GLN A 28 -14.82 3.09 -12.23
C GLN A 28 -14.90 3.27 -10.71
N THR A 29 -14.41 4.39 -10.17
CA THR A 29 -14.25 4.57 -8.72
C THR A 29 -15.44 5.25 -8.05
N LEU A 30 -16.26 6.00 -8.80
CA LEU A 30 -17.44 6.70 -8.27
C LEU A 30 -18.77 5.97 -8.50
N ASP A 31 -18.80 4.97 -9.40
CA ASP A 31 -19.99 4.14 -9.64
C ASP A 31 -20.07 3.02 -8.59
N SER A 32 -21.16 2.95 -7.83
CA SER A 32 -21.36 1.92 -6.79
C SER A 32 -21.54 0.50 -7.36
N GLU A 33 -21.91 0.38 -8.63
CA GLU A 33 -22.07 -0.91 -9.31
C GLU A 33 -20.76 -1.41 -9.93
N SER A 34 -19.72 -0.56 -9.96
CA SER A 34 -18.41 -0.94 -10.44
C SER A 34 -17.73 -1.91 -9.46
N PRO A 35 -17.03 -2.95 -9.95
CA PRO A 35 -16.18 -3.79 -9.09
C PRO A 35 -15.04 -2.99 -8.44
N TYR A 36 -14.71 -1.81 -8.98
CA TYR A 36 -13.66 -0.91 -8.49
C TYR A 36 -14.20 0.30 -7.73
N TYR A 37 -15.45 0.24 -7.25
CA TYR A 37 -16.03 1.29 -6.41
C TYR A 37 -15.12 1.58 -5.21
N TYR A 38 -14.68 2.84 -5.06
CA TYR A 38 -13.57 3.19 -4.18
C TYR A 38 -13.78 2.79 -2.72
N PRO A 39 -14.96 3.02 -2.09
CA PRO A 39 -15.19 2.58 -0.72
C PRO A 39 -14.98 1.08 -0.51
N ASN A 40 -15.36 0.24 -1.48
CA ASN A 40 -15.14 -1.21 -1.39
C ASN A 40 -13.66 -1.57 -1.49
N LEU A 41 -12.92 -0.93 -2.42
CA LEU A 41 -11.48 -1.12 -2.54
C LEU A 41 -10.75 -0.68 -1.26
N MET A 42 -11.12 0.46 -0.68
CA MET A 42 -10.53 0.95 0.57
C MET A 42 -10.81 0.00 1.75
N LEU A 43 -12.03 -0.55 1.85
CA LEU A 43 -12.36 -1.55 2.87
C LEU A 43 -11.51 -2.81 2.73
N ARG A 44 -11.38 -3.34 1.50
CA ARG A 44 -10.51 -4.50 1.21
C ARG A 44 -9.07 -4.19 1.59
N TYR A 45 -8.55 -3.05 1.16
CA TYR A 45 -7.21 -2.57 1.47
C TYR A 45 -6.98 -2.52 2.99
N GLN A 46 -7.86 -1.88 3.76
CA GLN A 46 -7.76 -1.73 5.22
C GLN A 46 -7.88 -3.07 5.96
N SER A 47 -8.68 -4.00 5.46
CA SER A 47 -8.81 -5.35 6.04
C SER A 47 -7.56 -6.22 5.85
N GLY A 48 -6.65 -5.82 4.96
CA GLY A 48 -5.47 -6.59 4.61
C GLY A 48 -5.79 -7.75 3.66
N ASP A 49 -6.76 -7.55 2.77
CA ASP A 49 -7.13 -8.52 1.74
C ASP A 49 -5.95 -8.78 0.79
N ASP A 50 -5.39 -9.98 0.85
CA ASP A 50 -4.25 -10.41 0.04
C ASP A 50 -4.64 -10.87 -1.37
N SER A 51 -5.95 -10.90 -1.68
CA SER A 51 -6.48 -11.20 -3.02
C SER A 51 -6.61 -9.97 -3.93
N MET A 52 -6.29 -8.77 -3.43
CA MET A 52 -6.31 -7.55 -4.24
C MET A 52 -5.27 -7.63 -5.36
N THR A 53 -5.73 -7.36 -6.57
CA THR A 53 -4.96 -7.42 -7.80
C THR A 53 -4.25 -6.10 -8.09
N GLU A 54 -3.28 -6.10 -9.01
CA GLU A 54 -2.65 -4.87 -9.52
C GLU A 54 -3.69 -3.88 -10.06
N GLU A 55 -4.77 -4.38 -10.68
CA GLU A 55 -5.85 -3.53 -11.18
C GLU A 55 -6.69 -2.93 -10.04
N ASP A 56 -6.95 -3.69 -8.96
CA ASP A 56 -7.58 -3.15 -7.76
C ASP A 56 -6.74 -2.00 -7.17
N TYR A 57 -5.41 -2.18 -7.08
CA TYR A 57 -4.50 -1.14 -6.58
C TYR A 57 -4.40 0.07 -7.51
N HIS A 58 -4.48 -0.12 -8.83
CA HIS A 58 -4.54 0.97 -9.80
C HIS A 58 -5.74 1.90 -9.54
N TYR A 59 -6.95 1.33 -9.42
CA TYR A 59 -8.15 2.12 -9.14
C TYR A 59 -8.19 2.64 -7.71
N LEU A 60 -7.66 1.89 -6.74
CA LEU A 60 -7.53 2.36 -5.36
C LEU A 60 -6.62 3.58 -5.26
N TYR A 61 -5.40 3.51 -5.78
CA TYR A 61 -4.41 4.56 -5.62
C TYR A 61 -4.80 5.84 -6.39
N TYR A 62 -5.11 5.71 -7.69
CA TYR A 62 -5.48 6.87 -8.50
C TYR A 62 -6.88 7.39 -8.19
N GLY A 63 -7.80 6.51 -7.77
CA GLY A 63 -9.14 6.89 -7.34
C GLY A 63 -9.17 7.77 -6.10
N TYR A 64 -8.14 7.70 -5.26
CA TYR A 64 -8.06 8.50 -4.05
C TYR A 64 -8.06 10.00 -4.33
N ALA A 65 -7.44 10.43 -5.43
CA ALA A 65 -7.37 11.84 -5.82
C ALA A 65 -8.76 12.50 -6.00
N TYR A 66 -9.80 11.69 -6.23
CA TYR A 66 -11.18 12.13 -6.43
C TYR A 66 -12.06 11.99 -5.18
N GLN A 67 -11.48 11.62 -4.04
CA GLN A 67 -12.20 11.45 -2.78
C GLN A 67 -12.09 12.71 -1.91
N ASP A 68 -13.13 12.98 -1.11
CA ASP A 68 -13.15 14.14 -0.21
C ASP A 68 -11.99 14.15 0.79
N ALA A 69 -11.52 12.96 1.19
CA ALA A 69 -10.41 12.79 2.11
C ALA A 69 -9.04 13.17 1.52
N TYR A 70 -8.91 13.27 0.19
CA TYR A 70 -7.66 13.67 -0.44
C TYR A 70 -7.41 15.17 -0.25
N LYS A 71 -6.37 15.50 0.51
CA LYS A 71 -5.97 16.86 0.86
C LYS A 71 -4.44 17.04 0.74
N PRO A 72 -3.88 17.04 -0.48
CA PRO A 72 -2.43 16.98 -0.71
C PRO A 72 -1.65 18.19 -0.19
N LEU A 73 -2.32 19.31 0.06
CA LEU A 73 -1.71 20.53 0.58
C LEU A 73 -1.89 20.69 2.10
N ASN A 74 -2.64 19.80 2.75
CA ASN A 74 -2.78 19.84 4.20
C ASN A 74 -1.52 19.25 4.83
N ALA A 75 -1.01 19.92 5.86
CA ALA A 75 0.06 19.36 6.66
C ALA A 75 -0.44 18.13 7.42
N ASN A 76 0.26 17.00 7.29
CA ASN A 76 0.01 15.81 8.09
C ASN A 76 0.85 15.87 9.38
N SER A 77 0.34 16.53 10.42
CA SER A 77 1.07 16.63 11.69
C SER A 77 1.34 15.28 12.35
N ASP A 78 0.57 14.24 12.01
CA ASP A 78 0.76 12.89 12.54
C ASP A 78 1.90 12.17 11.83
N MET A 79 2.16 12.48 10.55
CA MET A 79 3.40 12.09 9.86
C MET A 79 4.62 12.62 10.63
N ASP A 80 4.64 13.91 10.97
CA ASP A 80 5.78 14.49 11.71
C ASP A 80 6.01 13.79 13.05
N LYS A 81 4.93 13.47 13.78
CA LYS A 81 5.00 12.70 15.04
C LYS A 81 5.51 11.28 14.80
N ALA A 82 5.02 10.58 13.78
CA ALA A 82 5.46 9.23 13.45
C ALA A 82 6.96 9.21 13.12
N ILE A 83 7.46 10.19 12.37
CA ILE A 83 8.88 10.32 12.08
C ILE A 83 9.70 10.61 13.34
N LEU A 84 9.23 11.50 14.22
CA LEU A 84 9.92 11.79 15.48
C LEU A 84 9.99 10.54 16.39
N ILE A 85 8.90 9.77 16.48
CA ILE A 85 8.89 8.52 17.25
C ILE A 85 9.83 7.49 16.62
N ALA A 86 9.81 7.34 15.29
CA ALA A 86 10.74 6.43 14.60
C ALA A 86 12.21 6.77 14.90
N GLN A 87 12.58 8.05 15.03
CA GLN A 87 13.94 8.47 15.40
C GLN A 87 14.37 8.04 16.81
N THR A 88 13.42 7.69 17.69
CA THR A 88 13.71 7.23 19.06
C THR A 88 13.80 5.71 19.18
N VAL A 89 13.45 4.96 18.12
CA VAL A 89 13.51 3.50 18.11
C VAL A 89 14.94 3.05 17.83
N ASP A 90 15.46 2.16 18.69
CA ASP A 90 16.64 1.37 18.36
C ASP A 90 16.22 0.24 17.43
N PHE A 91 16.44 0.39 16.12
CA PHE A 91 16.02 -0.60 15.13
C PHE A 91 16.83 -1.91 15.19
N GLU A 92 17.99 -1.94 15.85
CA GLU A 92 18.79 -3.15 16.02
C GLU A 92 18.29 -3.98 17.22
N ASN A 93 17.88 -3.31 18.30
CA ASN A 93 17.37 -3.95 19.51
C ASN A 93 16.10 -3.24 20.04
N PRO A 94 14.99 -3.26 19.27
CA PRO A 94 13.80 -2.51 19.65
C PRO A 94 13.13 -3.12 20.88
N THR A 95 12.55 -2.29 21.73
CA THR A 95 11.72 -2.76 22.84
C THR A 95 10.27 -2.90 22.38
N HIS A 96 9.53 -3.84 22.96
CA HIS A 96 8.10 -4.01 22.69
C HIS A 96 7.33 -2.68 22.81
N GLU A 97 7.55 -1.92 23.89
CA GLU A 97 6.91 -0.62 24.10
C GLU A 97 7.24 0.40 23.00
N SER A 98 8.50 0.43 22.51
CA SER A 98 8.88 1.33 21.41
C SER A 98 8.19 0.98 20.10
N LEU A 99 7.99 -0.32 19.84
CA LEU A 99 7.32 -0.82 18.65
C LEU A 99 5.81 -0.54 18.68
N GLU A 100 5.14 -0.73 19.82
CA GLU A 100 3.73 -0.38 19.98
C GLU A 100 3.48 1.13 19.77
N LYS A 101 4.36 1.97 20.32
CA LYS A 101 4.30 3.43 20.11
C LYS A 101 4.51 3.81 18.64
N LEU A 102 5.46 3.15 17.97
CA LEU A 102 5.70 3.37 16.55
C LEU A 102 4.48 2.97 15.72
N ILE A 103 3.90 1.79 15.96
CA ILE A 103 2.70 1.31 15.27
C ILE A 103 1.53 2.28 15.44
N ALA A 104 1.28 2.74 16.67
CA ALA A 104 0.19 3.69 16.94
C ALA A 104 0.38 4.99 16.16
N ALA A 105 1.57 5.61 16.24
CA ALA A 105 1.84 6.86 15.56
C ALA A 105 1.80 6.74 14.03
N VAL A 106 2.30 5.63 13.49
CA VAL A 106 2.25 5.37 12.06
C VAL A 106 0.80 5.17 11.58
N ASN A 107 -0.04 4.46 12.33
CA ASN A 107 -1.45 4.30 12.00
C ASN A 107 -2.20 5.65 11.99
N ASP A 108 -1.91 6.55 12.95
CA ASP A 108 -2.47 7.90 12.95
C ASP A 108 -2.06 8.69 11.68
N ALA A 109 -0.79 8.59 11.29
CA ALA A 109 -0.28 9.24 10.09
C ALA A 109 -0.91 8.70 8.79
N LEU A 110 -1.15 7.38 8.72
CA LEU A 110 -1.78 6.72 7.57
C LEU A 110 -3.25 7.11 7.37
N VAL A 111 -3.93 7.71 8.36
CA VAL A 111 -5.31 8.21 8.16
C VAL A 111 -5.35 9.28 7.06
N GLN A 112 -4.34 10.15 7.00
CA GLN A 112 -4.26 11.23 6.01
C GLN A 112 -3.41 10.84 4.78
N ASP A 113 -2.48 9.90 4.93
CA ASP A 113 -1.60 9.43 3.86
C ASP A 113 -1.61 7.89 3.78
N PRO A 114 -2.74 7.28 3.39
CA PRO A 114 -2.97 5.82 3.52
C PRO A 114 -2.07 4.96 2.65
N PHE A 115 -1.40 5.55 1.66
CA PHE A 115 -0.59 4.84 0.66
C PHE A 115 0.90 5.14 0.79
N SER A 116 1.34 5.78 1.87
CA SER A 116 2.76 6.11 2.07
C SER A 116 3.63 4.84 2.17
N PRO A 117 4.50 4.54 1.18
CA PRO A 117 5.33 3.33 1.23
C PRO A 117 6.28 3.34 2.44
N LYS A 118 6.73 4.53 2.84
CA LYS A 118 7.59 4.72 4.01
C LYS A 118 6.90 4.29 5.31
N LEU A 119 5.65 4.71 5.51
CA LEU A 119 4.88 4.35 6.71
C LEU A 119 4.54 2.86 6.72
N LEU A 120 4.16 2.30 5.57
CA LEU A 120 3.90 0.87 5.42
C LEU A 120 5.15 0.02 5.73
N ASN A 121 6.33 0.47 5.30
CA ASN A 121 7.60 -0.17 5.65
C ASN A 121 7.87 -0.16 7.16
N LEU A 122 7.57 0.95 7.86
CA LEU A 122 7.72 1.05 9.31
C LEU A 122 6.77 0.10 10.03
N LEU A 123 5.52 -0.05 9.57
CA LEU A 123 4.59 -1.05 10.12
C LEU A 123 5.11 -2.47 9.88
N ALA A 124 5.56 -2.78 8.66
CA ALA A 124 6.09 -4.11 8.35
C ALA A 124 7.25 -4.47 9.28
N PHE A 125 8.23 -3.56 9.44
CA PHE A 125 9.32 -3.72 10.40
C PHE A 125 8.80 -3.94 11.83
N ALA A 126 7.91 -3.07 12.32
CA ALA A 126 7.49 -3.11 13.72
C ALA A 126 6.71 -4.39 14.06
N TYR A 127 5.80 -4.82 13.18
CA TYR A 127 5.09 -6.08 13.35
C TYR A 127 6.02 -7.29 13.25
N GLY A 128 6.98 -7.29 12.32
CA GLY A 128 7.98 -8.36 12.19
C GLY A 128 8.85 -8.48 13.44
N ALA A 129 9.30 -7.35 13.99
CA ALA A 129 10.08 -7.31 15.23
C ALA A 129 9.28 -7.78 16.46
N LEU A 130 7.95 -7.67 16.44
CA LEU A 130 7.04 -8.23 17.46
C LEU A 130 6.71 -9.71 17.24
N GLY A 131 7.12 -10.30 16.11
CA GLY A 131 6.77 -11.66 15.71
C GLY A 131 5.34 -11.80 15.15
N ASP A 132 4.68 -10.70 14.80
CA ASP A 132 3.38 -10.69 14.13
C ASP A 132 3.56 -10.78 12.61
N SER A 133 3.92 -11.97 12.13
CA SER A 133 4.18 -12.22 10.72
C SER A 133 2.98 -11.96 9.80
N LYS A 134 1.75 -12.00 10.33
CA LYS A 134 0.56 -11.71 9.54
C LYS A 134 0.49 -10.23 9.19
N ASN A 135 0.58 -9.35 10.19
CA ASN A 135 0.54 -7.92 9.95
C ASN A 135 1.81 -7.39 9.27
N GLU A 136 2.96 -8.02 9.51
CA GLU A 136 4.16 -7.78 8.72
C GLU A 136 3.90 -7.99 7.22
N GLN A 137 3.40 -9.18 6.84
CA GLN A 137 3.16 -9.53 5.45
C GLN A 137 2.10 -8.64 4.80
N ILE A 138 1.02 -8.30 5.53
CA ILE A 138 -0.02 -7.39 5.03
C ILE A 138 0.60 -6.04 4.65
N ASN A 139 1.39 -5.43 5.53
CA ASN A 139 1.95 -4.10 5.28
C ASN A 139 3.07 -4.12 4.23
N TYR A 140 3.86 -5.20 4.19
CA TYR A 140 4.84 -5.42 3.13
C TYR A 140 4.17 -5.55 1.75
N ASN A 141 3.09 -6.33 1.65
CA ASN A 141 2.33 -6.49 0.40
C ASN A 141 1.69 -5.18 -0.07
N ARG A 142 1.09 -4.43 0.86
CA ARG A 142 0.53 -3.09 0.57
C ARG A 142 1.61 -2.17 0.01
N MET A 143 2.76 -2.07 0.68
CA MET A 143 3.87 -1.24 0.23
C MET A 143 4.30 -1.59 -1.20
N ASN A 144 4.56 -2.87 -1.48
CA ASN A 144 5.00 -3.30 -2.80
C ASN A 144 3.94 -3.08 -3.87
N SER A 145 2.67 -3.29 -3.56
CA SER A 145 1.57 -3.08 -4.52
C SER A 145 1.40 -1.60 -4.86
N ILE A 146 1.58 -0.72 -3.88
CA ILE A 146 1.60 0.74 -4.12
C ILE A 146 2.81 1.14 -4.97
N LEU A 147 4.01 0.65 -4.66
CA LEU A 147 5.21 0.93 -5.47
C LEU A 147 5.02 0.46 -6.92
N ALA A 148 4.54 -0.77 -7.12
CA ALA A 148 4.24 -1.31 -8.45
C ALA A 148 3.15 -0.54 -9.21
N THR A 149 2.30 0.22 -8.50
CA THR A 149 1.29 1.07 -9.14
C THR A 149 1.87 2.41 -9.63
N ILE A 150 2.96 2.89 -9.01
CA ILE A 150 3.54 4.21 -9.26
C ILE A 150 4.73 4.16 -10.24
N GLU A 151 5.49 3.06 -10.25
CA GLU A 151 6.74 2.87 -11.02
C GLU A 151 6.55 2.28 -12.43
#